data_AF-A0A2N3API6-F1
#
_entry.id   AF-A0A2N3API6-F1
#
_cell.length_a   1.000
_cell.length_b   1.000
_cell.length_c   1.000
_cell.angle_alpha   90.00
_cell.angle_beta   90.00
_cell.angle_gamma   90.00
#
_symmetry.space_group_name_H-M   'P 1'
#
loop_
_entity.id
_entity.type
_entity.pdbx_description
1 polymer ?
#
loop_
_entity_poly.entity_id
_entity_poly.type
_entity_poly.pdbx_seq_one_letter_code
_entity_poly.pdbx_strand_id
1 'polypeptide(L)'
;EGEELLAARGKYATDPDFAWRKEWWDNWFAPLTDAIPGAEPGAHVWDGIAARMAAHPSQQAPAQGNVITLEARVRRWQWVAGLTSAAAAIALTLLVFAPGNAPVQVPGDTPAQIAAAAPMVATVPIGETGLRLDVTYIPESERMLVAAIGLTADGVHDHELWLVPAGGGELKSLGVVAPGQVRSMTLPADIASGLNDGARLLLTQEPLGGKPAGVDAGPVVAEGDFTRV
;
A
#
# COMPACT_ATOMS: atom_id res chain seq x y z
N GLU A 1 -12.17 8.92 -10.92
CA GLU A 1 -12.68 7.69 -11.58
C GLU A 1 -11.88 6.42 -11.23
N GLY A 2 -11.26 6.32 -10.04
CA GLY A 2 -10.40 5.18 -9.69
C GLY A 2 -11.01 4.17 -8.72
N GLU A 3 -11.75 4.64 -7.72
CA GLU A 3 -12.17 3.83 -6.59
C GLU A 3 -13.28 2.83 -6.95
N GLU A 4 -14.34 3.29 -7.62
CA GLU A 4 -15.43 2.42 -8.06
C GLU A 4 -14.95 1.35 -9.04
N LEU A 5 -13.99 1.71 -9.89
CA LEU A 5 -13.37 0.79 -10.85
C LEU A 5 -12.49 -0.24 -10.15
N LEU A 6 -11.77 0.13 -9.10
CA LEU A 6 -11.02 -0.82 -8.27
C LEU A 6 -11.95 -1.74 -7.48
N ALA A 7 -13.02 -1.22 -6.90
CA ALA A 7 -14.03 -2.01 -6.21
C ALA A 7 -14.75 -3.00 -7.16
N ALA A 8 -15.09 -2.56 -8.37
CA ALA A 8 -15.67 -3.42 -9.40
C ALA A 8 -14.69 -4.51 -9.86
N ARG A 9 -13.40 -4.20 -10.00
CA ARG A 9 -12.36 -5.20 -10.31
C ARG A 9 -12.19 -6.21 -9.18
N GLY A 10 -12.23 -5.75 -7.93
CA GLY A 10 -12.23 -6.63 -6.75
C GLY A 10 -13.41 -7.59 -6.79
N LYS A 11 -14.62 -7.06 -6.96
CA LYS A 11 -15.85 -7.87 -7.07
C LYS A 11 -15.79 -8.85 -8.24
N TYR A 12 -15.31 -8.44 -9.40
CA TYR A 12 -15.14 -9.34 -10.54
C TYR A 12 -14.21 -10.52 -10.22
N ALA A 13 -13.19 -10.33 -9.39
CA ALA A 13 -12.26 -11.40 -9.01
C ALA A 13 -12.78 -12.31 -7.89
N THR A 14 -13.68 -11.82 -7.02
CA THR A 14 -14.08 -12.53 -5.79
C THR A 14 -15.54 -12.97 -5.75
N ASP A 15 -16.42 -12.39 -6.57
CA ASP A 15 -17.87 -12.62 -6.59
C ASP A 15 -18.30 -13.21 -7.96
N PRO A 16 -18.65 -14.51 -8.02
CA PRO A 16 -19.07 -15.17 -9.26
C PRO A 16 -20.33 -14.57 -9.89
N ASP A 17 -21.30 -14.09 -9.09
CA ASP A 17 -22.55 -13.53 -9.60
C ASP A 17 -22.33 -12.13 -10.19
N PHE A 18 -21.38 -11.38 -9.62
CA PHE A 18 -20.93 -10.12 -10.20
C PHE A 18 -20.17 -10.35 -11.50
N ALA A 19 -19.26 -11.33 -11.54
CA ALA A 19 -18.51 -11.69 -12.74
C ALA A 19 -19.43 -12.07 -13.89
N TRP A 20 -20.40 -12.96 -13.63
CA TRP A 20 -21.39 -13.37 -14.63
C TRP A 20 -22.22 -12.18 -15.16
N ARG A 21 -22.67 -11.27 -14.28
CA ARG A 21 -23.40 -10.06 -14.71
C ARG A 21 -22.56 -9.15 -15.60
N LYS A 22 -21.29 -8.95 -15.27
CA LYS A 22 -20.37 -8.15 -16.09
C LYS A 22 -20.20 -8.77 -17.47
N GLU A 23 -19.93 -10.08 -17.54
CA GLU A 23 -19.80 -10.81 -18.80
C GLU A 23 -21.09 -10.76 -19.63
N TRP A 24 -22.25 -10.84 -18.98
CA TRP A 24 -23.54 -10.67 -19.65
C TRP A 24 -23.67 -9.29 -20.31
N TRP A 25 -23.35 -8.22 -19.59
CA TRP A 25 -23.38 -6.85 -20.13
C TRP A 25 -22.37 -6.63 -21.25
N ASP A 26 -21.14 -7.14 -21.11
CA ASP A 26 -20.12 -7.07 -22.16
C ASP A 26 -20.63 -7.71 -23.46
N ASN A 27 -21.21 -8.92 -23.36
CA ASN A 27 -21.77 -9.62 -24.51
C ASN A 27 -23.01 -8.92 -25.09
N TRP A 28 -23.83 -8.31 -24.23
CA TRP A 28 -25.00 -7.56 -24.67
C TRP A 28 -24.63 -6.33 -25.49
N PHE A 29 -23.57 -5.63 -25.10
CA PHE A 29 -23.15 -4.39 -25.78
C PHE A 29 -22.16 -4.62 -26.92
N ALA A 30 -21.48 -5.76 -26.99
CA ALA A 30 -20.53 -6.06 -28.07
C ALA A 30 -21.10 -5.81 -29.49
N PRO A 31 -22.33 -6.24 -29.83
CA PRO A 31 -22.91 -6.01 -31.16
C PRO A 31 -23.11 -4.53 -31.52
N LEU A 32 -23.18 -3.62 -30.55
CA LEU A 32 -23.25 -2.18 -30.86
C LEU A 32 -22.00 -1.68 -31.57
N THR A 33 -20.87 -2.36 -31.39
CA THR A 33 -19.61 -1.99 -32.05
C THR A 33 -19.55 -2.46 -33.51
N ASP A 34 -20.35 -3.45 -33.91
CA ASP A 34 -20.38 -3.97 -35.29
C ASP A 34 -20.88 -2.92 -36.30
N ALA A 35 -21.69 -1.96 -35.84
CA ALA A 35 -22.21 -0.88 -36.67
C ALA A 35 -21.21 0.28 -36.86
N ILE A 36 -20.07 0.27 -36.15
CA ILE A 36 -19.04 1.31 -36.27
C ILE A 36 -18.18 0.99 -37.50
N PRO A 37 -18.12 1.89 -38.51
CA PRO A 37 -17.28 1.66 -39.67
C PRO A 37 -15.79 1.65 -39.26
N GLY A 38 -15.03 0.72 -39.82
CA GLY A 38 -13.59 0.62 -39.59
C GLY A 38 -12.85 1.89 -40.03
N ALA A 39 -11.87 2.31 -39.25
CA ALA A 39 -10.92 3.37 -39.60
C ALA A 39 -9.52 2.77 -39.73
N GLU A 40 -8.87 2.99 -40.87
CA GLU A 40 -7.53 2.44 -41.11
C GLU A 40 -6.49 3.19 -40.25
N PRO A 41 -5.78 2.51 -39.33
CA PRO A 41 -4.72 3.12 -38.56
C PRO A 41 -3.50 3.41 -39.45
N GLY A 42 -2.67 4.38 -39.06
CA GLY A 42 -1.42 4.66 -39.79
C GLY A 42 -0.47 3.45 -39.78
N ALA A 43 0.29 3.25 -40.87
CA ALA A 43 1.17 2.08 -41.05
C ALA A 43 2.16 1.83 -39.89
N HIS A 44 2.59 2.90 -39.19
CA HIS A 44 3.51 2.84 -38.07
C HIS A 44 2.91 2.28 -36.77
N VAL A 45 1.57 2.21 -36.65
CA VAL A 45 0.89 1.81 -35.42
C VAL A 45 1.19 0.35 -35.09
N TRP A 46 1.13 -0.52 -36.10
CA TRP A 46 1.45 -1.94 -35.93
C TRP A 46 2.92 -2.15 -35.52
N ASP A 47 3.84 -1.49 -36.21
CA ASP A 47 5.27 -1.55 -35.91
C ASP A 47 5.57 -1.11 -34.47
N GLY A 48 4.90 -0.06 -33.99
CA GLY A 48 5.02 0.43 -32.61
C GLY A 48 4.50 -0.55 -31.56
N ILE A 49 3.38 -1.23 -31.84
CA ILE A 49 2.83 -2.29 -30.96
C ILE A 49 3.79 -3.47 -30.92
N ALA A 50 4.23 -3.95 -32.09
CA ALA A 50 5.15 -5.08 -32.21
C ALA A 50 6.48 -4.83 -31.47
N ALA A 51 7.06 -3.64 -31.61
CA ALA A 51 8.27 -3.25 -30.89
C ALA A 51 8.07 -3.23 -29.36
N ARG A 52 6.93 -2.75 -28.87
CA ARG A 52 6.63 -2.70 -27.42
C ARG A 52 6.41 -4.08 -26.83
N MET A 53 5.73 -4.97 -27.56
CA MET A 53 5.57 -6.38 -27.17
C MET A 53 6.92 -7.12 -27.16
N ALA A 54 7.79 -6.88 -28.14
CA ALA A 54 9.12 -7.48 -28.18
C ALA A 54 10.04 -6.98 -27.03
N ALA A 55 9.88 -5.71 -26.63
CA ALA A 55 10.62 -5.12 -25.51
C ALA A 55 10.15 -5.63 -24.14
N HIS A 56 8.92 -6.15 -24.04
CA HIS A 56 8.34 -6.72 -22.82
C HIS A 56 7.88 -8.15 -23.10
N PRO A 57 8.81 -9.12 -23.21
CA PRO A 57 8.42 -10.50 -23.44
C PRO A 57 7.52 -10.95 -22.28
N SER A 58 6.23 -11.13 -22.60
CA SER A 58 5.26 -11.75 -21.71
C SER A 58 5.82 -13.09 -21.24
N GLN A 59 5.83 -13.35 -19.94
CA GLN A 59 6.20 -14.65 -19.34
C GLN A 59 5.26 -15.81 -19.75
N GLN A 60 4.35 -15.56 -20.68
CA GLN A 60 3.38 -16.48 -21.23
C GLN A 60 3.66 -16.68 -22.72
N ALA A 61 4.81 -17.25 -23.05
CA ALA A 61 4.95 -18.00 -24.30
C ALA A 61 4.84 -19.49 -23.94
N PRO A 62 4.00 -20.28 -24.62
CA PRO A 62 3.92 -21.71 -24.36
C PRO A 62 5.30 -22.31 -24.68
N ALA A 63 5.88 -22.96 -23.68
CA ALA A 63 7.15 -23.65 -23.78
C ALA A 63 7.02 -24.86 -24.73
N GLN A 64 7.07 -24.61 -26.03
CA GLN A 64 7.41 -25.64 -27.00
C GLN A 64 8.92 -25.58 -27.26
N GLY A 65 9.61 -26.50 -26.58
CA GLY A 65 10.92 -26.99 -27.00
C GLY A 65 12.11 -26.14 -26.58
N ASN A 66 12.61 -26.33 -25.36
CA ASN A 66 14.03 -26.69 -25.21
C ASN A 66 14.39 -27.21 -23.80
N VAL A 67 14.11 -28.49 -23.53
CA VAL A 67 14.49 -29.18 -22.28
C VAL A 67 16.01 -29.10 -22.04
N ILE A 68 16.79 -29.04 -23.12
CA ILE A 68 18.25 -28.91 -23.13
C ILE A 68 18.71 -27.57 -22.52
N THR A 69 17.91 -26.50 -22.67
CA THR A 69 18.25 -25.17 -22.11
C THR A 69 17.94 -25.05 -20.62
N LEU A 70 16.92 -25.78 -20.13
CA LEU A 70 16.58 -25.82 -18.71
C LEU A 70 17.63 -26.62 -17.92
N GLU A 71 18.06 -27.78 -18.42
CA GLU A 71 19.09 -28.60 -17.76
C GLU A 71 20.43 -27.86 -17.66
N ALA A 72 20.84 -27.16 -18.72
CA ALA A 72 22.05 -26.35 -18.70
C ALA A 72 21.96 -25.18 -17.70
N ARG A 73 20.77 -24.61 -17.48
CA ARG A 73 20.54 -23.49 -16.56
C ARG A 73 20.47 -23.95 -15.10
N VAL A 74 19.86 -25.10 -14.83
CA VAL A 74 19.84 -25.71 -13.48
C VAL A 74 21.24 -26.14 -13.06
N ARG A 75 22.01 -26.78 -13.95
CA ARG A 75 23.39 -27.20 -13.63
C ARG A 75 24.31 -26.02 -13.33
N ARG A 76 24.15 -24.88 -14.03
CA ARG A 76 24.90 -23.64 -13.72
C ARG A 76 24.52 -23.05 -12.36
N TRP A 77 23.25 -23.08 -11.98
CA TRP A 77 22.80 -22.63 -10.65
C TRP A 77 23.31 -23.53 -9.52
N GLN A 78 23.41 -24.85 -9.75
CA GLN A 78 23.98 -25.79 -8.79
C GLN A 78 25.48 -25.57 -8.54
N TRP A 79 26.25 -25.18 -9.56
CA TRP A 79 27.68 -24.84 -9.40
C TRP A 79 27.90 -23.49 -8.68
N VAL A 80 27.04 -22.48 -8.91
CA VAL A 80 27.11 -21.19 -8.20
C VAL A 80 26.74 -21.35 -6.72
N ALA A 81 25.70 -22.11 -6.40
CA ALA A 81 25.29 -22.38 -5.01
C ALA A 81 26.29 -23.26 -4.24
N GLY A 82 26.99 -24.17 -4.92
CA GLY A 82 28.01 -25.02 -4.30
C GLY A 82 29.28 -24.26 -3.87
N LEU A 83 29.72 -23.26 -4.64
CA LEU A 83 30.92 -22.47 -4.35
C LEU A 83 30.73 -21.42 -3.24
N THR A 84 29.51 -20.90 -3.03
CA THR A 84 29.22 -19.92 -1.98
C THR A 84 29.14 -20.51 -0.57
N SER A 85 28.75 -21.78 -0.43
CA SER A 85 28.57 -22.42 0.88
C SER A 85 29.89 -22.74 1.58
N ALA A 86 30.98 -22.99 0.85
CA ALA A 86 32.30 -23.20 1.43
C ALA A 86 32.96 -21.88 1.88
N ALA A 87 32.78 -20.80 1.12
CA ALA A 87 33.35 -19.48 1.44
C ALA A 87 32.68 -18.83 2.67
N ALA A 88 31.36 -19.00 2.83
CA ALA A 88 30.62 -18.47 3.97
C ALA A 88 31.02 -19.16 5.29
N ALA A 89 31.25 -20.49 5.29
CA ALA A 89 31.66 -21.22 6.47
C ALA A 89 33.09 -20.85 6.94
N ILE A 90 33.99 -20.57 6.00
CA ILE A 90 35.37 -20.13 6.29
C ILE A 90 35.39 -18.66 6.76
N ALA A 91 34.58 -17.79 6.17
CA ALA A 91 34.47 -16.39 6.59
C ALA A 91 33.84 -16.24 7.99
N LEU A 92 32.83 -17.04 8.33
CA LEU A 92 32.21 -17.06 9.67
C LEU A 92 33.17 -17.59 10.74
N THR A 93 34.00 -18.59 10.43
CA THR A 93 34.99 -19.10 11.39
C THR A 93 36.13 -18.11 11.63
N LEU A 94 36.58 -17.37 10.61
CA LEU A 94 37.60 -16.32 10.79
C LEU A 94 37.06 -15.09 11.55
N LEU A 95 35.79 -14.74 11.38
CA LEU A 95 35.18 -13.57 12.02
C LEU A 95 34.81 -13.81 13.50
N VAL A 96 34.47 -15.05 13.87
CA VAL A 96 34.11 -15.41 15.25
C VAL A 96 35.33 -15.60 16.16
N PHE A 97 36.50 -15.95 15.60
CA PHE A 97 37.70 -16.30 16.39
C PHE A 97 38.89 -15.34 16.25
N ALA A 98 38.77 -14.23 15.50
CA ALA A 98 39.84 -13.23 15.41
C ALA A 98 39.80 -12.25 16.61
N PRO A 99 40.83 -12.19 17.47
CA PRO A 99 40.90 -11.17 18.51
C PRO A 99 41.45 -9.86 17.92
N GLY A 100 40.62 -8.80 17.89
CA GLY A 100 41.14 -7.42 17.80
C GLY A 100 40.64 -6.50 16.68
N ASN A 101 39.53 -6.78 15.99
CA ASN A 101 39.03 -5.88 14.95
C ASN A 101 38.15 -4.75 15.52
N ALA A 102 38.80 -3.73 16.08
CA ALA A 102 38.21 -2.39 16.20
C ALA A 102 38.18 -1.73 14.80
N PRO A 103 37.03 -1.21 14.33
CA PRO A 103 36.98 -0.56 13.02
C PRO A 103 37.73 0.79 13.05
N VAL A 104 38.69 0.92 12.13
CA VAL A 104 39.42 2.14 11.81
C VAL A 104 38.47 3.13 11.11
N GLN A 105 38.43 4.37 11.59
CA GLN A 105 37.71 5.48 10.95
C GLN A 105 38.45 5.94 9.68
N VAL A 106 37.76 6.00 8.55
CA VAL A 106 38.22 6.66 7.32
C VAL A 106 37.44 7.97 7.16
N PRO A 107 38.09 9.14 7.16
CA PRO A 107 37.42 10.41 6.85
C PRO A 107 37.24 10.57 5.35
N GLY A 108 36.00 10.79 4.89
CA GLY A 108 35.71 11.08 3.49
C GLY A 108 34.22 11.14 3.18
N ASP A 109 33.66 12.35 3.26
CA ASP A 109 32.46 12.88 2.60
C ASP A 109 31.47 11.86 2.03
N THR A 110 30.60 11.33 2.89
CA THR A 110 29.30 10.80 2.47
C THR A 110 28.27 11.91 2.67
N PRO A 111 27.50 12.31 1.65
CA PRO A 111 26.31 13.13 1.88
C PRO A 111 25.45 12.39 2.91
N ALA A 112 24.99 13.10 3.94
CA ALA A 112 24.11 12.54 4.95
C ALA A 112 22.93 11.84 4.27
N GLN A 113 22.98 10.52 4.22
CA GLN A 113 21.83 9.73 3.84
C GLN A 113 20.88 9.84 5.04
N ILE A 114 20.04 10.87 5.02
CA ILE A 114 18.88 10.96 5.88
C ILE A 114 18.11 9.68 5.58
N ALA A 115 18.09 8.75 6.53
CA ALA A 115 17.26 7.57 6.43
C ALA A 115 15.82 8.06 6.25
N ALA A 116 15.28 7.92 5.03
CA ALA A 116 13.89 8.21 4.75
C ALA A 116 13.06 7.29 5.65
N ALA A 117 12.29 7.89 6.57
CA ALA A 117 11.50 7.14 7.52
C ALA A 117 10.32 6.51 6.78
N ALA A 118 10.26 5.17 6.75
CA ALA A 118 9.27 4.45 5.96
C ALA A 118 7.82 4.85 6.31
N PRO A 119 6.91 4.88 5.33
CA PRO A 119 5.50 5.16 5.54
C PRO A 119 4.86 4.22 6.58
N MET A 120 3.80 4.71 7.19
CA MET A 120 3.07 3.99 8.22
C MET A 120 1.59 3.91 7.87
N VAL A 121 0.97 2.77 8.18
CA VAL A 121 -0.45 2.52 7.88
C VAL A 121 -1.18 2.03 9.13
N ALA A 122 -2.43 2.43 9.28
CA ALA A 122 -3.35 1.90 10.28
C ALA A 122 -4.69 1.60 9.62
N THR A 123 -5.35 0.55 10.06
CA THR A 123 -6.75 0.26 9.73
C THR A 123 -7.55 0.31 11.02
N VAL A 124 -8.61 1.12 11.03
CA VAL A 124 -9.49 1.34 12.18
C VAL A 124 -10.87 0.74 11.84
N PRO A 125 -11.15 -0.53 12.19
CA PRO A 125 -12.40 -1.21 11.86
C PRO A 125 -13.58 -0.70 12.67
N ILE A 126 -14.74 -0.50 12.04
CA ILE A 126 -15.95 0.04 12.68
C ILE A 126 -16.95 -1.08 12.96
N GLY A 127 -16.93 -1.55 14.21
CA GLY A 127 -17.73 -2.69 14.65
C GLY A 127 -17.56 -3.91 13.74
N GLU A 128 -18.60 -4.73 13.67
CA GLU A 128 -18.62 -5.97 12.87
C GLU A 128 -19.19 -5.76 11.45
N THR A 129 -19.21 -4.52 10.96
CA THR A 129 -19.89 -4.15 9.69
C THR A 129 -19.05 -4.42 8.44
N GLY A 130 -17.75 -4.66 8.61
CA GLY A 130 -16.77 -4.70 7.52
C GLY A 130 -16.31 -3.32 7.03
N LEU A 131 -16.86 -2.23 7.56
CA LEU A 131 -16.38 -0.86 7.31
C LEU A 131 -15.11 -0.58 8.14
N ARG A 132 -14.24 0.28 7.60
CA ARG A 132 -13.00 0.68 8.26
C ARG A 132 -12.54 2.05 7.77
N LEU A 133 -11.73 2.73 8.58
CA LEU A 133 -10.89 3.83 8.12
C LEU A 133 -9.50 3.30 7.81
N ASP A 134 -9.00 3.64 6.63
CA ASP A 134 -7.59 3.39 6.28
C ASP A 134 -6.82 4.71 6.43
N VAL A 135 -5.79 4.70 7.28
CA VAL A 135 -4.98 5.88 7.61
C VAL A 135 -3.54 5.64 7.18
N THR A 136 -2.96 6.56 6.42
CA THR A 136 -1.55 6.50 6.00
C THR A 136 -0.83 7.76 6.45
N TYR A 137 0.34 7.59 7.05
CA TYR A 137 1.25 8.67 7.39
C TYR A 137 2.55 8.56 6.59
N ILE A 138 2.97 9.67 6.00
CA ILE A 138 4.19 9.80 5.19
C ILE A 138 5.15 10.73 5.93
N PRO A 139 6.14 10.18 6.67
CA PRO A 139 7.03 10.96 7.51
C PRO A 139 7.82 12.05 6.76
N GLU A 140 8.25 11.79 5.53
CA GLU A 140 9.08 12.74 4.77
C GLU A 140 8.37 14.05 4.44
N SER A 141 7.03 14.02 4.43
CA SER A 141 6.19 15.19 4.11
C SER A 141 5.27 15.60 5.25
N GLU A 142 5.33 14.90 6.39
CA GLU A 142 4.43 15.05 7.53
C GLU A 142 2.94 15.03 7.11
N ARG A 143 2.63 14.26 6.06
CA ARG A 143 1.27 14.18 5.51
C ARG A 143 0.55 12.95 6.03
N MET A 144 -0.69 13.17 6.43
CA MET A 144 -1.63 12.11 6.75
C MET A 144 -2.73 12.05 5.68
N LEU A 145 -3.07 10.82 5.29
CA LEU A 145 -4.22 10.49 4.45
C LEU A 145 -5.19 9.67 5.29
N VAL A 146 -6.46 10.10 5.32
CA VAL A 146 -7.55 9.38 5.98
C VAL A 146 -8.58 9.04 4.92
N ALA A 147 -8.81 7.74 4.69
CA ALA A 147 -9.78 7.22 3.75
C ALA A 147 -10.96 6.59 4.52
N ALA A 148 -12.12 7.22 4.46
CA ALA A 148 -13.36 6.77 5.10
C ALA A 148 -14.34 6.22 4.07
N ILE A 149 -13.84 5.34 3.20
CA ILE A 149 -14.59 4.81 2.07
C ILE A 149 -15.68 3.84 2.55
N GLY A 150 -16.88 3.99 1.99
CA GLY A 150 -18.06 3.19 2.36
C GLY A 150 -18.78 3.67 3.62
N LEU A 151 -18.21 4.60 4.39
CA LEU A 151 -18.94 5.28 5.46
C LEU A 151 -19.95 6.27 4.85
N THR A 152 -21.12 6.35 5.46
CA THR A 152 -22.15 7.34 5.13
C THR A 152 -22.46 8.17 6.36
N ALA A 153 -22.83 9.44 6.15
CA ALA A 153 -23.29 10.28 7.25
C ALA A 153 -24.67 9.82 7.71
N ASP A 154 -24.86 9.67 9.02
CA ASP A 154 -26.17 9.34 9.61
C ASP A 154 -27.06 10.60 9.77
N GLY A 155 -26.46 11.80 9.61
CA GLY A 155 -27.12 13.10 9.74
C GLY A 155 -27.32 13.56 11.19
N VAL A 156 -26.77 12.84 12.16
CA VAL A 156 -26.92 13.10 13.60
C VAL A 156 -25.56 13.24 14.29
N HIS A 157 -24.55 12.49 13.83
CA HIS A 157 -23.22 12.46 14.41
C HIS A 157 -22.16 12.55 13.33
N ASP A 158 -21.03 13.13 13.72
CA ASP A 158 -19.79 13.01 12.97
C ASP A 158 -18.82 12.11 13.73
N HIS A 159 -17.81 11.61 13.04
CA HIS A 159 -16.74 10.85 13.67
C HIS A 159 -15.48 11.69 13.73
N GLU A 160 -14.77 11.65 14.85
CA GLU A 160 -13.50 12.35 15.00
C GLU A 160 -12.38 11.33 15.25
N LEU A 161 -11.26 11.51 14.54
CA LEU A 161 -10.10 10.63 14.66
C LEU A 161 -9.12 11.25 15.65
N TRP A 162 -8.54 10.41 16.51
CA TRP A 162 -7.64 10.84 17.57
C TRP A 162 -6.37 10.01 17.61
N LEU A 163 -5.25 10.64 17.95
CA LEU A 163 -4.00 9.98 18.34
C LEU A 163 -3.95 9.86 19.87
N VAL A 164 -3.64 8.66 20.35
CA VAL A 164 -3.37 8.39 21.77
C VAL A 164 -1.88 8.60 22.06
N PRO A 165 -1.48 9.56 22.92
CA PRO A 165 -0.08 9.74 23.27
C PRO A 165 0.47 8.53 24.04
N ALA A 166 1.64 8.01 23.63
CA ALA A 166 2.27 6.84 24.26
C ALA A 166 2.61 7.03 25.76
N GLY A 167 2.86 8.28 26.18
CA GLY A 167 3.15 8.64 27.58
C GLY A 167 1.90 8.85 28.46
N GLY A 168 0.70 8.62 27.93
CA GLY A 168 -0.54 9.09 28.52
C GLY A 168 -0.74 10.60 28.33
N GLY A 169 -1.94 11.08 28.64
CA GLY A 169 -2.33 12.48 28.44
C GLY A 169 -3.62 12.62 27.64
N GLU A 170 -3.93 13.85 27.25
CA GLU A 170 -5.13 14.17 26.46
C GLU A 170 -5.01 13.63 25.02
N LEU A 171 -6.13 13.15 24.47
CA LEU A 171 -6.21 12.73 23.09
C LEU A 171 -5.91 13.90 22.14
N LYS A 172 -5.10 13.65 21.11
CA LYS A 172 -4.80 14.67 20.10
C LYS A 172 -5.72 14.48 18.89
N SER A 173 -6.56 15.47 18.61
CA SER A 173 -7.45 15.43 17.44
C SER A 173 -6.65 15.40 16.14
N LEU A 174 -7.01 14.48 15.27
CA LEU A 174 -6.60 14.40 13.87
C LEU A 174 -7.72 14.91 12.94
N GLY A 175 -8.80 15.44 13.52
CA GLY A 175 -9.90 16.08 12.82
C GLY A 175 -11.08 15.16 12.54
N VAL A 176 -12.16 15.82 12.10
CA VAL A 176 -13.43 15.19 11.75
C VAL A 176 -13.27 14.41 10.44
N VAL A 177 -13.73 13.17 10.47
CA VAL A 177 -13.73 12.23 9.36
C VAL A 177 -14.83 12.64 8.39
N ALA A 178 -14.47 12.77 7.11
CA ALA A 178 -15.42 13.04 6.04
C ALA A 178 -15.92 11.71 5.44
N PRO A 179 -17.18 11.28 5.70
CA PRO A 179 -17.68 10.00 5.20
C PRO A 179 -17.63 9.92 3.67
N GLY A 180 -17.19 8.78 3.13
CA GLY A 180 -17.10 8.55 1.69
C GLY A 180 -16.00 9.34 0.98
N GLN A 181 -15.06 9.94 1.71
CA GLN A 181 -13.98 10.74 1.13
C GLN A 181 -12.60 10.25 1.58
N VAL A 182 -11.60 10.61 0.76
CA VAL A 182 -10.19 10.61 1.17
C VAL A 182 -9.77 12.05 1.46
N ARG A 183 -9.28 12.30 2.67
CA ARG A 183 -8.75 13.60 3.08
C ARG A 183 -7.26 13.52 3.31
N SER A 184 -6.57 14.55 2.84
CA SER A 184 -5.14 14.74 3.10
C SER A 184 -4.93 15.98 3.95
N MET A 185 -4.10 15.86 4.97
CA MET A 185 -3.73 16.97 5.85
C MET A 185 -2.24 16.93 6.16
N THR A 186 -1.67 18.10 6.40
CA THR A 186 -0.34 18.22 7.01
C THR A 186 -0.53 18.20 8.51
N LEU A 187 0.24 17.37 9.20
CA LEU A 187 0.18 17.28 10.66
C LEU A 187 1.05 18.35 11.31
N PRO A 188 0.58 18.96 12.40
CA PRO A 188 1.44 19.73 13.30
C PRO A 188 2.60 18.86 13.82
N ALA A 189 3.78 19.45 13.96
CA ALA A 189 5.00 18.75 14.35
C ALA A 189 4.86 18.00 15.70
N ASP A 190 4.06 18.54 16.64
CA ASP A 190 3.82 17.91 17.94
C ASP A 190 2.95 16.65 17.84
N ILE A 191 2.08 16.54 16.83
CA ILE A 191 1.33 15.32 16.52
C ILE A 191 2.23 14.35 15.77
N ALA A 192 2.94 14.84 14.74
CA ALA A 192 3.86 14.05 13.92
C ALA A 192 4.92 13.32 14.77
N SER A 193 5.50 13.99 15.78
CA SER A 193 6.46 13.38 16.71
C SER A 193 5.90 12.23 17.55
N GLY A 194 4.58 12.18 17.72
CA GLY A 194 3.88 11.12 18.45
C GLY A 194 3.58 9.89 17.59
N LEU A 195 3.68 10.01 16.26
CA LEU A 195 3.40 8.92 15.32
C LEU A 195 4.63 8.02 15.19
N ASN A 196 4.56 6.89 15.89
CA ASN A 196 5.58 5.86 15.93
C ASN A 196 4.94 4.50 15.67
N ASP A 197 5.77 3.48 15.45
CA ASP A 197 5.28 2.12 15.23
C ASP A 197 4.50 1.65 16.45
N GLY A 198 3.27 1.17 16.26
CA GLY A 198 2.32 0.86 17.33
C GLY A 198 1.60 2.08 17.92
N ALA A 199 1.68 3.27 17.33
CA ALA A 199 0.90 4.42 17.78
C ALA A 199 -0.61 4.15 17.59
N ARG A 200 -1.37 4.33 18.67
CA ARG A 200 -2.79 4.00 18.71
C ARG A 200 -3.66 5.16 18.23
N LEU A 201 -4.65 4.81 17.42
CA LEU A 201 -5.73 5.67 16.97
C LEU A 201 -7.04 5.28 17.63
N LEU A 202 -7.86 6.28 17.94
CA LEU A 202 -9.24 6.10 18.35
C LEU A 202 -10.16 6.84 17.39
N LEU A 203 -11.33 6.27 17.15
CA LEU A 203 -12.44 6.91 16.47
C LEU A 203 -13.56 7.10 17.48
N THR A 204 -14.00 8.34 17.69
CA THR A 204 -15.14 8.65 18.55
C THR A 204 -16.34 9.08 17.73
N GLN A 205 -17.52 8.89 18.31
CA GLN A 205 -18.76 9.47 17.80
C GLN A 205 -19.01 10.80 18.50
N GLU A 206 -19.06 11.88 17.72
CA GLU A 206 -19.21 13.25 18.18
C GLU A 206 -20.51 13.88 17.66
N PRO A 207 -20.97 15.01 18.22
CA PRO A 207 -21.99 15.84 17.59
C PRO A 207 -21.56 16.28 16.18
N LEU A 208 -22.51 16.73 15.36
CA LEU A 208 -22.21 17.32 14.05
C LEU A 208 -21.19 18.47 14.20
N GLY A 209 -20.11 18.39 13.41
CA GLY A 209 -18.97 19.30 13.46
C GLY A 209 -17.82 18.85 14.37
N GLY A 210 -17.93 17.72 15.06
CA GLY A 210 -16.89 17.18 15.94
C GLY A 210 -17.05 17.57 17.42
N LYS A 211 -16.03 17.29 18.22
CA LYS A 211 -16.02 17.53 19.67
C LYS A 211 -16.12 19.03 19.99
N PRO A 212 -17.12 19.49 20.76
CA PRO A 212 -17.19 20.88 21.21
C PRO A 212 -16.01 21.30 22.08
N ALA A 213 -15.65 22.58 22.02
CA ALA A 213 -14.58 23.13 22.85
C ALA A 213 -14.91 23.02 24.35
N GLY A 214 -13.93 22.57 25.15
CA GLY A 214 -14.08 22.43 26.60
C GLY A 214 -14.89 21.22 27.07
N VAL A 215 -15.27 20.31 26.15
CA VAL A 215 -15.93 19.04 26.47
C VAL A 215 -14.96 17.89 26.20
N ASP A 216 -15.11 16.78 26.95
CA ASP A 216 -14.38 15.54 26.70
C ASP A 216 -14.82 14.90 25.36
N ALA A 217 -13.95 14.06 24.79
CA ALA A 217 -14.29 13.33 23.57
C ALA A 217 -15.46 12.36 23.82
N GLY A 218 -16.25 12.13 22.78
CA GLY A 218 -17.38 11.23 22.79
C GLY A 218 -17.00 9.76 22.95
N PRO A 219 -17.99 8.85 22.95
CA PRO A 219 -17.73 7.41 23.08
C PRO A 219 -16.85 6.90 21.93
N VAL A 220 -15.87 6.08 22.29
CA VAL A 220 -15.02 5.37 21.33
C VAL A 220 -15.83 4.28 20.64
N VAL A 221 -15.82 4.29 19.31
CA VAL A 221 -16.53 3.33 18.47
C VAL A 221 -15.60 2.42 17.66
N ALA A 222 -14.33 2.81 17.51
CA ALA A 222 -13.30 1.99 16.88
C ALA A 222 -11.90 2.40 17.34
N GLU A 223 -10.94 1.49 17.18
CA GLU A 223 -9.52 1.71 17.46
C GLU A 223 -8.64 0.97 16.45
N GLY A 224 -7.40 1.40 16.31
CA GLY A 224 -6.40 0.71 15.49
C GLY A 224 -4.99 1.22 15.78
N ASP A 225 -3.97 0.49 15.37
CA ASP A 225 -2.58 0.85 15.62
C ASP A 225 -1.82 1.03 14.30
N PHE A 226 -0.93 2.01 14.25
CA PHE A 226 -0.03 2.17 13.13
C PHE A 226 1.00 1.05 13.08
N THR A 227 1.30 0.60 11.86
CA THR A 227 2.40 -0.31 11.56
C THR A 227 3.27 0.31 10.47
N ARG A 228 4.59 0.19 10.62
CA ARG A 228 5.55 0.56 9.57
C ARG A 228 5.48 -0.42 8.40
N VAL A 229 5.52 0.10 7.17
CA VAL A 229 5.52 -0.69 5.91
C VAL A 229 6.93 -0.94 5.41
#